data_AF-A0A852YJL4-F1
#
_entry.id   AF-A0A852YJL4-F1
#
_cell.length_a   1.000
_cell.length_b   1.000
_cell.length_c   1.000
_cell.angle_alpha   90.00
_cell.angle_beta   90.00
_cell.angle_gamma   90.00
#
_symmetry.space_group_name_H-M   'P 1'
#
loop_
_entity.id
_entity.type
_entity.pdbx_description
1 polymer ?
#
loop_
_entity_poly.entity_id
_entity_poly.type
_entity_poly.pdbx_seq_one_letter_code
_entity_poly.pdbx_strand_id
1 'polypeptide(L)'
;MSDERFAADPDRMQESGRRLMNLQSRVRQLTSTVEQLQTRYPDAGGDGDFRTSYDTNYVPSADAAKEFMTQLSTTVEEVADGTRTVARSFAETEDSATLESRHQQ
;
A
#
# COMPACT_ATOMS: atom_id res chain seq x y z
N MET A 1 27.40 -9.57 -25.35
CA MET A 1 26.20 -9.42 -24.52
C MET A 1 26.66 -8.71 -23.27
N SER A 2 26.36 -7.43 -23.14
CA SER A 2 26.71 -6.65 -21.96
C SER A 2 25.95 -7.22 -20.78
N ASP A 3 26.68 -7.75 -19.79
CA ASP A 3 26.18 -7.93 -18.43
C ASP A 3 25.72 -6.56 -17.94
N GLU A 4 24.47 -6.19 -18.21
CA GLU A 4 23.80 -5.12 -17.51
C GLU A 4 23.58 -5.60 -16.09
N ARG A 5 24.65 -5.54 -15.29
CA ARG A 5 24.57 -5.68 -13.85
C ARG A 5 23.56 -4.65 -13.39
N PHE A 6 22.38 -5.13 -13.01
CA PHE A 6 21.36 -4.33 -12.39
C PHE A 6 21.94 -3.80 -11.07
N ALA A 7 22.44 -2.56 -11.09
CA ALA A 7 22.91 -1.86 -9.90
C ALA A 7 21.69 -1.43 -9.09
N ALA A 8 21.06 -2.39 -8.40
CA ALA A 8 20.10 -2.10 -7.36
C ALA A 8 20.86 -1.46 -6.20
N ASP A 9 20.43 -0.27 -5.76
CA ASP A 9 20.88 0.35 -4.52
C ASP A 9 19.95 -0.16 -3.39
N PRO A 10 20.39 -1.13 -2.56
CA PRO A 10 19.52 -1.78 -1.59
C PRO A 10 19.01 -0.80 -0.53
N ASP A 11 19.81 0.21 -0.19
CA ASP A 11 19.46 1.24 0.78
C ASP A 11 18.32 2.12 0.25
N ARG A 12 18.37 2.54 -1.01
CA ARG A 12 17.26 3.26 -1.65
C ARG A 12 16.00 2.42 -1.75
N MET A 13 16.13 1.11 -1.98
CA MET A 13 14.98 0.21 -1.99
C MET A 13 14.37 0.05 -0.59
N GLN A 14 15.19 -0.06 0.46
CA GLN A 14 14.70 -0.06 1.84
C GLN A 14 13.99 1.25 2.20
N GLU A 15 14.55 2.39 1.80
CA GLU A 15 13.92 3.68 2.05
C GLU A 15 12.58 3.80 1.31
N SER A 16 12.52 3.36 0.05
CA SER A 16 11.29 3.30 -0.74
C SER A 16 10.24 2.41 -0.08
N GLY A 17 10.65 1.22 0.40
CA GLY A 17 9.78 0.32 1.16
C GLY A 17 9.22 0.96 2.44
N ARG A 18 10.05 1.73 3.19
CA ARG A 18 9.57 2.50 4.36
C ARG A 18 8.56 3.57 3.99
N ARG A 19 8.79 4.30 2.88
CA ARG A 19 7.86 5.33 2.38
C ARG A 19 6.51 4.72 1.99
N LEU A 20 6.52 3.55 1.35
CA LEU A 20 5.30 2.82 0.99
C LEU A 20 4.53 2.34 2.23
N MET A 21 5.22 1.84 3.27
CA MET A 21 4.57 1.50 4.55
C MET A 21 3.91 2.72 5.22
N ASN A 22 4.56 3.88 5.17
CA ASN A 22 3.97 5.12 5.70
C ASN A 22 2.72 5.54 4.90
N LEU A 23 2.76 5.40 3.57
CA LEU A 23 1.60 5.65 2.71
C LEU A 23 0.44 4.70 3.07
N GLN A 24 0.75 3.42 3.25
CA GLN A 24 -0.23 2.40 3.64
C GLN A 24 -0.90 2.73 4.98
N SER A 25 -0.14 3.18 5.97
CA SER A 25 -0.69 3.62 7.26
C SER A 25 -1.68 4.78 7.09
N ARG A 26 -1.37 5.74 6.22
CA ARG A 26 -2.27 6.87 5.91
C ARG A 26 -3.53 6.42 5.19
N VAL A 27 -3.42 5.49 4.25
CA VAL A 27 -4.59 4.91 3.56
C VAL A 27 -5.49 4.20 4.57
N ARG A 28 -4.94 3.37 5.47
CA ARG A 28 -5.72 2.71 6.53
C ARG A 28 -6.45 3.70 7.44
N GLN A 29 -5.80 4.81 7.81
CA GLN A 29 -6.43 5.88 8.60
C GLN A 29 -7.59 6.56 7.85
N LEU A 30 -7.42 6.83 6.56
CA LEU A 30 -8.47 7.39 5.71
C LEU A 30 -9.64 6.42 5.59
N THR A 31 -9.39 5.13 5.33
CA THR A 31 -10.44 4.09 5.29
C THR A 31 -11.24 4.07 6.59
N SER A 32 -10.56 4.04 7.74
CA SER A 32 -11.23 4.05 9.05
C SER A 32 -12.07 5.31 9.26
N THR A 33 -11.60 6.47 8.78
CA THR A 33 -12.36 7.73 8.87
C THR A 33 -13.62 7.68 8.00
N VAL A 34 -13.53 7.15 6.79
CA VAL A 34 -14.69 6.97 5.89
C VAL A 34 -15.71 6.01 6.50
N GLU A 35 -15.26 4.89 7.08
CA GLU A 35 -16.14 3.93 7.75
C GLU A 35 -16.86 4.56 8.96
N GLN A 36 -16.15 5.36 9.76
CA GLN A 36 -16.74 6.09 10.89
C GLN A 36 -17.78 7.11 10.43
N LEU A 37 -17.52 7.82 9.32
CA LEU A 37 -18.48 8.77 8.76
C LEU A 37 -19.74 8.07 8.23
N GLN A 38 -19.60 6.91 7.57
CA GLN A 38 -20.74 6.11 7.12
C GLN A 38 -21.57 5.60 8.32
N THR A 39 -20.92 5.06 9.36
CA THR A 39 -21.62 4.50 10.54
C THR A 39 -22.25 5.56 11.43
N ARG A 40 -21.74 6.80 11.41
CA ARG A 40 -22.28 7.89 12.22
C ARG A 40 -23.62 8.42 11.71
N TYR A 41 -23.90 8.25 10.42
CA TYR A 41 -25.12 8.76 9.79
C TYR A 41 -25.86 7.66 9.01
N PRO A 42 -26.33 6.59 9.68
CA PRO A 42 -26.99 5.47 9.00
C PRO A 42 -28.35 5.86 8.39
N ASP A 43 -29.03 6.86 8.97
CA ASP A 43 -30.29 7.45 8.45
C ASP A 43 -30.09 8.92 8.04
N ALA A 44 -28.93 9.30 7.49
CA ALA A 44 -28.73 10.67 7.00
C ALA A 44 -29.76 11.09 5.94
N GLY A 45 -30.34 10.12 5.24
CA GLY A 45 -31.41 10.32 4.27
C GLY A 45 -32.79 10.60 4.87
N GLY A 46 -32.98 10.44 6.19
CA GLY A 46 -34.30 10.63 6.82
C GLY A 46 -35.39 9.75 6.17
N ASP A 47 -36.50 10.39 5.79
CA ASP A 47 -37.69 9.74 5.23
C ASP A 47 -38.06 10.30 3.84
N GLY A 48 -38.90 9.57 3.11
CA GLY A 48 -39.47 10.02 1.83
C GLY A 48 -38.46 10.11 0.68
N ASP A 49 -38.70 11.01 -0.27
CA ASP A 49 -37.93 11.10 -1.51
C ASP A 49 -36.43 11.38 -1.28
N PHE A 50 -36.09 12.06 -0.19
CA PHE A 50 -34.69 12.31 0.17
C PHE A 50 -33.98 11.02 0.59
N ARG A 51 -34.65 10.15 1.35
CA ARG A 51 -34.14 8.82 1.70
C ARG A 51 -33.90 7.98 0.45
N THR A 52 -34.87 7.94 -0.46
CA THR A 52 -34.74 7.21 -1.72
C THR A 52 -33.56 7.73 -2.55
N SER A 53 -33.38 9.05 -2.62
CA SER A 53 -32.24 9.66 -3.33
C SER A 53 -30.91 9.37 -2.64
N TYR A 54 -30.87 9.39 -1.30
CA TYR A 54 -29.68 9.07 -0.51
C TYR A 54 -29.28 7.60 -0.69
N ASP A 55 -30.23 6.67 -0.58
CA ASP A 55 -30.02 5.23 -0.73
C ASP A 55 -29.63 4.87 -2.17
N THR A 56 -30.14 5.60 -3.17
CA THR A 56 -29.83 5.33 -4.59
C THR A 56 -28.50 5.90 -5.02
N ASN A 57 -28.11 7.09 -4.53
CA ASN A 57 -26.97 7.82 -5.08
C ASN A 57 -25.77 7.87 -4.11
N TYR A 58 -26.03 8.07 -2.82
CA TYR A 58 -24.97 8.29 -1.83
C TYR A 58 -24.43 6.97 -1.29
N VAL A 59 -25.30 6.04 -0.86
CA VAL A 59 -24.87 4.76 -0.29
C VAL A 59 -23.97 3.97 -1.24
N PRO A 60 -24.32 3.75 -2.52
CA PRO A 60 -23.48 2.98 -3.44
C PRO A 60 -22.14 3.67 -3.73
N SER A 61 -22.14 5.00 -3.82
CA SER A 61 -20.91 5.77 -4.03
C SER A 61 -19.97 5.67 -2.83
N ALA A 62 -20.53 5.69 -1.61
CA ALA A 62 -19.76 5.56 -0.38
C ALA A 62 -19.19 4.13 -0.23
N ASP A 63 -19.97 3.11 -0.59
CA ASP A 63 -19.52 1.72 -0.60
C ASP A 63 -18.41 1.48 -1.64
N ALA A 64 -18.56 2.02 -2.84
CA ALA A 64 -17.52 1.97 -3.87
C ALA A 64 -16.22 2.67 -3.43
N ALA A 65 -16.33 3.82 -2.76
CA ALA A 65 -15.17 4.51 -2.21
C ALA A 65 -14.47 3.69 -1.12
N LYS A 66 -15.23 3.00 -0.27
CA LYS A 66 -14.70 2.09 0.76
C LYS A 66 -13.98 0.90 0.14
N GLU A 67 -14.57 0.28 -0.88
CA GLU A 67 -13.96 -0.83 -1.60
C GLU A 67 -12.64 -0.39 -2.25
N PHE A 68 -12.65 0.74 -2.96
CA PHE A 68 -11.46 1.30 -3.58
C PHE A 68 -10.33 1.56 -2.57
N MET A 69 -10.65 2.19 -1.43
CA MET A 69 -9.66 2.47 -0.38
C MET A 69 -9.10 1.19 0.25
N THR A 70 -9.92 0.16 0.38
CA THR A 70 -9.50 -1.17 0.86
C THR A 70 -8.53 -1.81 -0.12
N GLN A 71 -8.86 -1.82 -1.41
CA GLN A 71 -7.98 -2.35 -2.46
C GLN A 71 -6.67 -1.57 -2.53
N LEU A 72 -6.72 -0.23 -2.48
CA LEU A 72 -5.52 0.61 -2.46
C LEU A 72 -4.62 0.28 -1.27
N SER A 73 -5.19 0.08 -0.08
CA SER A 73 -4.40 -0.32 1.10
C SER A 73 -3.66 -1.63 0.88
N THR A 74 -4.35 -2.64 0.34
CA THR A 74 -3.77 -3.97 0.07
C THR A 74 -2.67 -3.88 -0.97
N THR A 75 -2.89 -3.19 -2.09
CA THR A 75 -1.88 -3.06 -3.14
C THR A 75 -0.63 -2.32 -2.65
N VAL A 76 -0.79 -1.25 -1.86
CA VAL A 76 0.38 -0.54 -1.31
C VAL A 76 1.16 -1.42 -0.33
N GLU A 77 0.47 -2.25 0.47
CA GLU A 77 1.10 -3.22 1.37
C GLU A 77 1.91 -4.28 0.60
N GLU A 78 1.34 -4.86 -0.45
CA GLU A 78 2.00 -5.84 -1.31
C GLU A 78 3.25 -5.25 -1.98
N VAL A 79 3.15 -4.03 -2.54
CA VAL A 79 4.30 -3.36 -3.16
C VAL A 79 5.38 -3.01 -2.14
N ALA A 80 4.99 -2.58 -0.94
CA ALA A 80 5.93 -2.29 0.14
C ALA A 80 6.70 -3.54 0.58
N ASP A 81 5.99 -4.64 0.80
CA ASP A 81 6.59 -5.91 1.23
C ASP A 81 7.47 -6.53 0.14
N GLY A 82 7.00 -6.52 -1.11
CA GLY A 82 7.79 -6.94 -2.27
C GLY A 82 9.09 -6.12 -2.41
N THR A 83 9.01 -4.79 -2.27
CA THR A 83 10.19 -3.92 -2.34
C THR A 83 11.20 -4.26 -1.24
N ARG A 84 10.75 -4.50 -0.02
CA ARG A 84 11.64 -4.86 1.11
C ARG A 84 12.24 -6.24 0.94
N THR A 85 11.48 -7.20 0.42
CA THR A 85 11.96 -8.56 0.15
C THR A 85 13.08 -8.51 -0.89
N VAL A 86 12.87 -7.80 -2.01
CA VAL A 86 13.89 -7.64 -3.05
C VAL A 86 15.13 -6.92 -2.48
N ALA A 87 14.96 -5.84 -1.72
CA ALA A 87 16.07 -5.13 -1.08
C ALA A 87 16.92 -6.05 -0.19
N ARG A 88 16.27 -6.93 0.59
CA ARG A 88 16.95 -7.91 1.43
C ARG A 88 17.75 -8.92 0.59
N SER A 89 17.15 -9.47 -0.46
CA SER A 89 17.82 -10.43 -1.33
C SER A 89 19.06 -9.83 -2.02
N PHE A 90 19.00 -8.56 -2.43
CA PHE A 90 20.17 -7.87 -2.98
C PHE A 90 21.28 -7.71 -1.93
N ALA A 91 20.96 -7.27 -0.72
CA ALA A 91 21.95 -7.13 0.35
C ALA A 91 22.62 -8.47 0.72
N GLU A 92 21.85 -9.56 0.83
CA GLU A 92 22.38 -10.91 1.10
C GLU A 92 23.29 -11.41 -0.03
N THR A 93 22.96 -11.08 -1.28
CA THR A 93 23.77 -11.43 -2.46
C THR A 93 25.09 -10.64 -2.47
N GLU A 94 25.04 -9.34 -2.15
CA GLU A 94 26.23 -8.48 -2.10
C GLU A 94 27.18 -8.89 -0.96
N ASP A 95 26.64 -9.21 0.22
CA ASP A 95 27.41 -9.72 1.35
C ASP A 95 28.11 -11.04 1.01
N SER A 96 27.38 -11.96 0.36
CA SER A 96 27.91 -13.26 -0.06
C SER A 96 29.02 -13.10 -1.10
N ALA A 97 28.82 -12.27 -2.13
CA ALA A 97 29.81 -11.97 -3.15
C ALA A 97 31.08 -11.30 -2.56
N THR A 98 30.90 -10.44 -1.56
CA THR A 98 32.00 -9.77 -0.85
C THR A 98 32.82 -10.77 -0.03
N LEU A 99 32.16 -11.71 0.67
CA LEU A 99 32.82 -12.75 1.44
C LEU A 99 33.61 -13.71 0.53
N GLU A 100 33.01 -14.19 -0.56
CA GLU A 100 33.70 -15.06 -1.53
C GLU A 100 34.93 -14.38 -2.14
N SER A 101 34.83 -13.09 -2.48
CA SER A 101 35.95 -12.31 -3.02
C SER A 101 37.12 -12.18 -2.05
N ARG A 102 36.86 -12.12 -0.74
CA ARG A 102 37.90 -12.07 0.32
C ARG A 102 38.57 -13.43 0.55
N HIS A 103 37.90 -14.55 0.24
CA HIS A 103 38.47 -15.89 0.37
C HIS A 103 39.34 -16.30 -0.83
N GLN A 104 39.25 -15.57 -1.96
CA GLN A 104 40.03 -15.82 -3.17
C GLN A 104 41.29 -14.94 -3.29
N GLN A 105 41.53 -14.03 -2.34
CA GLN A 105 42.77 -13.24 -2.20
C GLN A 105 43.68 -13.85 -1.13
#